data_AF-A0A8H3G127-F1
#
_entry.id   AF-A0A8H3G127-F1
#
_cell.length_a   1.000
_cell.length_b   1.000
_cell.length_c   1.000
_cell.angle_alpha   90.00
_cell.angle_beta   90.00
_cell.angle_gamma   90.00
#
_symmetry.space_group_name_H-M   'P 1'
#
loop_
_entity.id
_entity.type
_entity.pdbx_description
1 polymer ?
#
loop_
_entity_poly.entity_id
_entity_poly.type
_entity_poly.pdbx_seq_one_letter_code
_entity_poly.pdbx_strand_id
1 'polypeptide(L)'
;MSIPTPPAGHASTGSLTSRIRIKIAQPIDNHPTANQETWPEYLRMQHPNATLIYDSGSFGALELHLLPTPNSKEDSDLLAHYLWDSSLLLSQLIAGSAQHGHEARWSVRGSRVLELGSGTGLVGVICALAGAERTVLTDFPASDILENIRGNVERNVMSRQQRSLLRQRDGVSVEAHKWGDLHDAFAKSNAHQFTRVVATGCLWLPEQHESIARSMAQFLAKGREAEVWVVSGFFLGREKLARFFAIARAEGLDVREVFEQNAVGDRREWMVDRGLEDVKETVEQGWLLVAVLCQRDGESS
;
A
#
# COMPACT_ATOMS: atom_id res chain seq x y z
N MET A 1 2.07 15.92 -50.55
CA MET A 1 2.42 14.94 -49.51
C MET A 1 1.97 15.53 -48.19
N SER A 2 0.82 15.08 -47.67
CA SER A 2 0.28 15.55 -46.39
C SER A 2 0.45 14.43 -45.39
N ILE A 3 1.18 14.71 -44.31
CA ILE A 3 1.39 13.78 -43.19
C ILE A 3 0.08 13.69 -42.42
N PRO A 4 -0.48 12.50 -42.15
CA PRO A 4 -1.69 12.38 -41.38
C PRO A 4 -1.42 12.66 -39.89
N THR A 5 -2.18 13.58 -39.33
CA THR A 5 -2.25 13.84 -37.88
C THR A 5 -2.80 12.60 -37.18
N PRO A 6 -2.21 12.11 -36.08
CA PRO A 6 -2.79 11.00 -35.33
C PRO A 6 -4.12 11.43 -34.70
N PRO A 7 -5.08 10.49 -34.53
CA PRO A 7 -6.34 10.82 -33.89
C PRO A 7 -6.10 11.24 -32.44
N ALA A 8 -6.77 12.31 -32.02
CA ALA A 8 -6.80 12.74 -30.63
C ALA A 8 -7.42 11.62 -29.78
N GLY A 9 -6.56 10.78 -29.20
CA GLY A 9 -6.96 9.89 -28.13
C GLY A 9 -7.34 10.75 -26.92
N HIS A 10 -8.57 10.61 -26.44
CA HIS A 10 -8.91 11.07 -25.10
C HIS A 10 -7.99 10.33 -24.11
N ALA A 11 -6.94 11.00 -23.66
CA ALA A 11 -6.18 10.56 -22.49
C ALA A 11 -7.18 10.52 -21.33
N SER A 12 -7.50 9.34 -20.82
CA SER A 12 -8.21 9.24 -19.56
C SER A 12 -7.34 9.89 -18.51
N THR A 13 -7.78 11.03 -17.98
CA THR A 13 -7.21 11.68 -16.80
C THR A 13 -7.53 10.80 -15.58
N GLY A 14 -6.89 9.63 -15.49
CA GLY A 14 -7.25 8.60 -14.53
C GLY A 14 -6.60 8.88 -13.19
N SER A 15 -7.37 9.36 -12.20
CA SER A 15 -6.93 9.41 -10.81
C SER A 15 -6.94 8.02 -10.17
N LEU A 16 -6.02 7.73 -9.23
CA LEU A 16 -6.07 6.50 -8.41
C LEU A 16 -7.41 6.39 -7.65
N THR A 17 -7.99 7.55 -7.29
CA THR A 17 -9.25 7.64 -6.53
C THR A 17 -10.49 7.46 -7.40
N SER A 18 -10.37 7.42 -8.74
CA SER A 18 -11.50 7.28 -9.66
C SER A 18 -12.32 5.99 -9.46
N ARG A 19 -11.73 4.99 -8.80
CA ARG A 19 -12.36 3.71 -8.48
C ARG A 19 -12.97 3.65 -7.07
N ILE A 20 -12.97 4.76 -6.34
CA ILE A 20 -13.50 4.85 -4.97
C ILE A 20 -14.87 5.52 -4.99
N ARG A 21 -15.81 4.96 -4.23
CA ARG A 21 -17.10 5.59 -3.91
C ARG A 21 -17.29 5.61 -2.41
N ILE A 22 -17.80 6.70 -1.87
CA ILE A 22 -18.03 6.84 -0.43
C ILE A 22 -19.48 6.46 -0.13
N LYS A 23 -19.66 5.54 0.82
CA LYS A 23 -20.94 5.18 1.44
C LYS A 23 -20.94 5.76 2.85
N ILE A 24 -21.63 6.87 3.04
CA ILE A 24 -21.76 7.52 4.36
C ILE A 24 -22.83 6.76 5.16
N ALA A 25 -22.50 6.34 6.38
CA ALA A 25 -23.47 5.78 7.32
C ALA A 25 -24.15 6.95 8.06
N GLN A 26 -25.39 7.27 7.65
CA GLN A 26 -26.30 8.28 8.23
C GLN A 26 -25.88 9.76 8.02
N PRO A 27 -26.86 10.67 7.80
CA PRO A 27 -26.55 12.10 7.71
C PRO A 27 -26.08 12.61 9.06
N ILE A 28 -24.94 13.29 9.08
CA ILE A 28 -24.49 14.08 10.23
C ILE A 28 -25.58 15.11 10.50
N ASP A 29 -26.12 15.14 11.72
CA ASP A 29 -27.09 16.14 12.14
C ASP A 29 -26.58 17.55 11.81
N ASN A 30 -27.45 18.33 11.17
CA ASN A 30 -27.27 19.66 10.61
C ASN A 30 -26.13 20.51 11.19
N HIS A 31 -25.04 20.65 10.43
CA HIS A 31 -24.33 21.91 10.26
C HIS A 31 -23.83 22.00 8.81
N PRO A 32 -23.78 23.23 8.24
CA PRO A 32 -24.23 23.52 6.89
C PRO A 32 -23.44 22.74 5.86
N THR A 33 -24.13 22.38 4.78
CA THR A 33 -23.57 21.93 3.51
C THR A 33 -22.37 22.80 3.13
N ALA A 34 -21.17 22.38 3.57
CA ALA A 34 -19.94 22.87 3.00
C ALA A 34 -19.98 22.39 1.55
N ASN A 35 -19.79 23.34 0.65
CA ASN A 35 -19.81 23.18 -0.78
C ASN A 35 -19.13 21.88 -1.23
N GLN A 36 -19.51 21.42 -2.42
CA GLN A 36 -18.64 20.58 -3.27
C GLN A 36 -17.35 21.36 -3.61
N GLU A 37 -16.57 21.72 -2.59
CA GLU A 37 -15.28 22.33 -2.69
C GLU A 37 -14.32 21.26 -3.22
N THR A 38 -13.66 21.61 -4.30
CA THR A 38 -12.61 20.84 -4.95
C THR A 38 -11.44 20.69 -3.99
N TRP A 39 -11.53 19.70 -3.11
CA TRP A 39 -10.38 19.23 -2.34
C TRP A 39 -9.38 18.58 -3.31
N PRO A 40 -8.07 18.86 -3.16
CA PRO A 40 -7.02 18.13 -3.88
C PRO A 40 -7.22 16.62 -3.76
N GLU A 41 -6.89 15.84 -4.79
CA GLU A 41 -7.26 14.42 -4.84
C GLU A 41 -6.75 13.60 -3.64
N TYR A 42 -5.58 13.95 -3.09
CA TYR A 42 -5.00 13.32 -1.89
C TYR A 42 -5.79 13.58 -0.60
N LEU A 43 -6.68 14.59 -0.57
CA LEU A 43 -7.54 14.93 0.58
C LEU A 43 -8.88 14.19 0.53
N ARG A 44 -9.27 13.58 -0.60
CA ARG A 44 -10.54 12.83 -0.74
C ARG A 44 -10.59 11.52 0.04
N MET A 45 -9.49 11.11 0.63
CA MET A 45 -9.39 9.86 1.39
C MET A 45 -9.38 10.11 2.91
N GLN A 46 -9.64 11.35 3.31
CA GLN A 46 -9.72 11.83 4.69
C GLN A 46 -11.17 11.88 5.18
N HIS A 47 -11.90 10.78 5.03
CA HIS A 47 -13.28 10.65 5.51
C HIS A 47 -13.34 9.68 6.69
N PRO A 48 -12.95 10.12 7.89
CA PRO A 48 -13.06 9.29 9.09
C PRO A 48 -14.50 8.82 9.27
N ASN A 49 -14.68 7.60 9.77
CA ASN A 49 -15.98 6.90 9.88
C ASN A 49 -16.70 6.61 8.56
N ALA A 50 -16.08 6.81 7.40
CA ALA A 50 -16.70 6.45 6.14
C ALA A 50 -16.51 4.97 5.81
N THR A 51 -17.48 4.44 5.06
CA THR A 51 -17.29 3.21 4.30
C THR A 51 -16.88 3.58 2.88
N LEU A 52 -15.72 3.11 2.44
CA LEU A 52 -15.25 3.24 1.06
C LEU A 52 -15.58 1.97 0.28
N ILE A 53 -16.09 2.15 -0.93
CA ILE A 53 -16.25 1.09 -1.93
C ILE A 53 -15.16 1.27 -2.97
N TYR A 54 -14.16 0.39 -2.97
CA TYR A 54 -13.07 0.39 -3.93
C TYR A 54 -13.31 -0.65 -5.02
N ASP A 55 -13.44 -0.23 -6.27
CA ASP A 55 -13.51 -1.15 -7.41
C ASP A 55 -12.10 -1.64 -7.78
N SER A 56 -11.78 -2.87 -7.39
CA SER A 56 -10.48 -3.48 -7.69
C SER A 56 -10.30 -3.83 -9.18
N GLY A 57 -11.37 -3.79 -9.99
CA GLY A 57 -11.41 -4.27 -11.37
C GLY A 57 -11.38 -5.80 -11.47
N SER A 58 -10.33 -6.43 -10.95
CA SER A 58 -10.10 -7.88 -11.07
C SER A 58 -10.90 -8.71 -10.08
N PHE A 59 -11.21 -8.14 -8.91
CA PHE A 59 -11.93 -8.83 -7.83
C PHE A 59 -13.24 -8.11 -7.50
N GLY A 60 -13.73 -7.21 -8.34
CA GLY A 60 -14.94 -6.41 -8.08
C GLY A 60 -14.82 -5.45 -6.89
N ALA A 61 -15.97 -4.99 -6.40
CA ALA A 61 -16.06 -3.91 -5.40
C ALA A 61 -15.74 -4.38 -3.98
N LEU A 62 -14.71 -3.83 -3.35
CA LEU A 62 -14.29 -4.08 -1.97
C LEU A 62 -14.86 -3.01 -1.03
N GLU A 63 -15.34 -3.42 0.14
CA GLU A 63 -15.89 -2.53 1.16
C GLU A 63 -14.88 -2.34 2.30
N LEU A 64 -14.33 -1.13 2.44
CA LEU A 64 -13.34 -0.76 3.47
C LEU A 64 -13.96 0.23 4.44
N HIS A 65 -13.92 -0.09 5.73
CA HIS A 65 -14.32 0.83 6.78
C HIS A 65 -13.07 1.60 7.25
N LEU A 66 -13.21 2.92 7.34
CA LEU A 66 -12.18 3.80 7.88
C LEU A 66 -12.43 4.02 9.37
N LEU A 67 -11.34 4.10 10.14
CA LEU A 67 -11.40 4.45 11.55
C LEU A 67 -12.02 5.84 11.76
N PRO A 68 -12.62 6.10 12.93
CA PRO A 68 -12.98 7.45 13.34
C PRO A 68 -11.78 8.38 13.35
N THR A 69 -12.06 9.69 13.37
CA THR A 69 -11.05 10.66 13.73
C THR A 69 -10.57 10.31 15.14
N PRO A 70 -9.27 10.11 15.35
CA PRO A 70 -8.76 9.79 16.66
C PRO A 70 -9.11 10.89 17.69
N ASN A 71 -9.49 10.45 18.89
CA ASN A 71 -9.87 11.35 19.98
C ASN A 71 -8.66 11.86 20.79
N SER A 72 -7.46 11.31 20.53
CA SER A 72 -6.21 11.68 21.16
C SER A 72 -5.15 12.05 20.13
N LYS A 73 -4.16 12.86 20.54
CA LYS A 73 -3.04 13.23 19.68
C LYS A 73 -2.17 12.02 19.33
N GLU A 74 -1.96 11.12 20.28
CA GLU A 74 -1.15 9.91 20.10
C GLU A 74 -1.75 8.98 19.04
N ASP A 75 -3.07 8.83 19.02
CA ASP A 75 -3.76 8.04 18.00
C ASP A 75 -3.81 8.78 16.64
N SER A 76 -3.87 10.11 16.66
CA SER A 76 -3.80 10.94 15.45
C SER A 76 -2.45 10.89 14.76
N ASP A 77 -1.38 10.68 15.51
CA ASP A 77 -0.03 10.58 14.97
C ASP A 77 0.19 9.27 14.20
N LEU A 78 -0.68 8.25 14.35
CA LEU A 78 -0.54 6.98 13.63
C LEU A 78 -1.08 7.01 12.19
N LEU A 79 -1.96 7.96 11.86
CA LEU A 79 -2.55 8.16 10.53
C LEU A 79 -3.27 6.93 9.93
N ALA A 80 -3.66 5.96 10.76
CA ALA A 80 -4.27 4.69 10.35
C ALA A 80 -5.72 4.84 9.84
N HIS A 81 -6.35 5.99 10.07
CA HIS A 81 -7.70 6.33 9.60
C HIS A 81 -7.74 6.74 8.12
N TYR A 82 -6.58 6.87 7.46
CA TYR A 82 -6.49 7.20 6.04
C TYR A 82 -6.28 5.98 5.15
N LEU A 83 -6.91 5.99 3.98
CA LEU A 83 -6.48 5.18 2.85
C LEU A 83 -5.50 6.01 2.02
N TRP A 84 -4.34 5.44 1.69
CA TRP A 84 -3.25 6.17 1.02
C TRP A 84 -3.16 5.83 -0.46
N ASP A 85 -2.83 6.82 -1.31
CA ASP A 85 -2.63 6.61 -2.76
C ASP A 85 -1.61 5.50 -3.07
N SER A 86 -0.56 5.38 -2.25
CA SER A 86 0.42 4.30 -2.34
C SER A 86 -0.20 2.90 -2.25
N SER A 87 -1.20 2.73 -1.38
CA SER A 87 -1.93 1.46 -1.22
C SER A 87 -2.82 1.18 -2.44
N LEU A 88 -3.40 2.22 -3.06
CA LEU A 88 -4.18 2.09 -4.29
C LEU A 88 -3.30 1.68 -5.47
N LEU A 89 -2.16 2.34 -5.67
CA LEU A 89 -1.26 2.02 -6.78
C LEU A 89 -0.79 0.57 -6.68
N LEU A 90 -0.29 0.13 -5.52
CA LEU A 90 0.17 -1.25 -5.35
C LEU A 90 -0.98 -2.25 -5.54
N SER A 91 -2.18 -1.93 -5.05
CA SER A 91 -3.37 -2.75 -5.25
C SER A 91 -3.75 -2.89 -6.72
N GLN A 92 -3.66 -1.81 -7.51
CA GLN A 92 -3.92 -1.85 -8.95
C GLN A 92 -2.88 -2.68 -9.69
N LEU A 93 -1.60 -2.55 -9.33
CA LEU A 93 -0.50 -3.35 -9.90
C LEU A 93 -0.72 -4.86 -9.66
N ILE A 94 -1.02 -5.25 -8.42
CA ILE A 94 -1.28 -6.65 -8.05
C ILE A 94 -2.55 -7.17 -8.73
N ALA A 95 -3.65 -6.43 -8.65
CA ALA A 95 -4.92 -6.83 -9.26
C ALA A 95 -4.80 -6.96 -10.79
N GLY A 96 -4.08 -6.06 -11.44
CA GLY A 96 -3.77 -6.13 -12.87
C GLY A 96 -3.02 -7.42 -13.22
N SER A 97 -1.96 -7.76 -12.48
CA SER A 97 -1.16 -8.96 -12.71
C SER A 97 -1.94 -10.29 -12.58
N ALA A 98 -3.05 -10.29 -11.85
CA ALA A 98 -3.93 -11.46 -11.72
C ALA A 98 -4.78 -11.71 -12.98
N GLN A 99 -4.92 -10.73 -13.87
CA GLN A 99 -5.57 -10.89 -15.17
C GLN A 99 -4.55 -11.35 -16.21
N HIS A 100 -4.89 -12.39 -16.98
CA HIS A 100 -4.03 -12.91 -18.05
C HIS A 100 -3.68 -11.79 -19.05
N GLY A 101 -2.39 -11.44 -19.19
CA GLY A 101 -1.90 -10.45 -20.16
C GLY A 101 -1.28 -9.17 -19.58
N HIS A 102 -1.33 -8.96 -18.27
CA HIS A 102 -0.65 -7.84 -17.60
C HIS A 102 0.69 -8.26 -16.97
N GLU A 103 1.51 -7.28 -16.58
CA GLU A 103 2.85 -7.50 -16.02
C GLU A 103 2.85 -8.52 -14.87
N ALA A 104 3.37 -9.72 -15.13
CA ALA A 104 3.50 -10.78 -14.13
C ALA A 104 4.42 -10.40 -12.94
N ARG A 105 5.16 -9.29 -13.05
CA ARG A 105 6.07 -8.74 -12.03
C ARG A 105 5.38 -8.60 -10.67
N TRP A 106 4.13 -8.11 -10.65
CA TRP A 106 3.40 -7.85 -9.41
C TRP A 106 2.54 -9.01 -8.93
N SER A 107 2.71 -10.20 -9.54
CA SER A 107 2.01 -11.40 -9.11
C SER A 107 2.47 -11.82 -7.72
N VAL A 108 1.50 -12.03 -6.84
CA VAL A 108 1.69 -12.63 -5.51
C VAL A 108 1.17 -14.06 -5.45
N ARG A 109 0.77 -14.67 -6.58
CA ARG A 109 0.22 -16.01 -6.61
C ARG A 109 1.22 -17.02 -6.02
N GLY A 110 0.79 -17.75 -5.00
CA GLY A 110 1.65 -18.70 -4.28
C GLY A 110 2.73 -18.06 -3.39
N SER A 111 2.71 -16.73 -3.21
CA SER A 111 3.64 -16.04 -2.31
C SER A 111 3.15 -16.07 -0.86
N ARG A 112 4.09 -16.00 0.08
CA ARG A 112 3.81 -15.71 1.49
C ARG A 112 4.08 -14.22 1.71
N VAL A 113 3.01 -13.45 1.89
CA VAL A 113 3.00 -11.99 1.95
C VAL A 113 2.88 -11.51 3.40
N LEU A 114 3.70 -10.52 3.76
CA LEU A 114 3.55 -9.71 4.97
C LEU A 114 3.29 -8.26 4.57
N GLU A 115 2.21 -7.65 5.06
CA GLU A 115 1.96 -6.21 4.95
C GLU A 115 2.36 -5.53 6.27
N LEU A 116 3.32 -4.60 6.20
CA LEU A 116 3.75 -3.75 7.30
C LEU A 116 3.00 -2.42 7.24
N GLY A 117 2.34 -2.01 8.32
CA GLY A 117 1.57 -0.75 8.34
C GLY A 117 0.36 -0.82 7.42
N SER A 118 -0.54 -1.76 7.71
CA SER A 118 -1.67 -2.11 6.84
C SER A 118 -2.73 -1.01 6.73
N GLY A 119 -2.88 -0.16 7.76
CA GLY A 119 -3.90 0.87 7.86
C GLY A 119 -5.31 0.29 7.69
N THR A 120 -5.88 0.43 6.50
CA THR A 120 -7.20 -0.15 6.15
C THR A 120 -7.14 -1.65 5.81
N GLY A 121 -5.96 -2.17 5.47
CA GLY A 121 -5.73 -3.55 5.03
C GLY A 121 -6.00 -3.81 3.55
N LEU A 122 -6.15 -2.77 2.72
CA LEU A 122 -6.46 -2.91 1.30
C LEU A 122 -5.45 -3.80 0.55
N VAL A 123 -4.14 -3.59 0.73
CA VAL A 123 -3.12 -4.32 -0.04
C VAL A 123 -3.13 -5.79 0.35
N GLY A 124 -3.21 -6.13 1.64
CA GLY A 124 -3.32 -7.50 2.12
C GLY A 124 -4.59 -8.19 1.63
N VAL A 125 -5.74 -7.51 1.63
CA VAL A 125 -6.98 -8.04 1.04
C VAL A 125 -6.79 -8.37 -0.44
N ILE A 126 -6.18 -7.46 -1.21
CA ILE A 126 -5.89 -7.69 -2.63
C ILE A 126 -4.90 -8.85 -2.83
N CYS A 127 -3.87 -8.96 -2.00
CA CYS A 127 -2.90 -10.06 -2.06
C CYS A 127 -3.57 -11.42 -1.85
N ALA A 128 -4.46 -11.51 -0.85
CA ALA A 128 -5.23 -12.71 -0.57
C ALA A 128 -6.12 -13.10 -1.75
N LEU A 129 -6.84 -12.13 -2.33
CA LEU A 129 -7.73 -12.36 -3.49
C LEU A 129 -6.94 -12.72 -4.76
N ALA A 130 -5.72 -12.20 -4.92
CA ALA A 130 -4.80 -12.50 -6.02
C ALA A 130 -4.12 -13.88 -5.90
N GLY A 131 -4.43 -14.65 -4.85
CA GLY A 131 -3.98 -16.02 -4.70
C GLY A 131 -2.62 -16.18 -4.03
N ALA A 132 -2.23 -15.24 -3.17
CA ALA A 132 -1.18 -15.47 -2.19
C ALA A 132 -1.47 -16.75 -1.39
N GLU A 133 -0.42 -17.54 -1.13
CA GLU A 133 -0.50 -18.76 -0.31
C GLU A 133 -0.81 -18.40 1.14
N ARG A 134 -0.15 -17.37 1.64
CA ARG A 134 -0.33 -16.80 2.98
C ARG A 134 -0.24 -15.29 2.91
N THR A 135 -1.09 -14.58 3.63
CA THR A 135 -1.06 -13.12 3.79
C THR A 135 -1.22 -12.78 5.27
N VAL A 136 -0.25 -12.07 5.82
CA VAL A 136 -0.34 -11.56 7.19
C VAL A 136 -0.36 -10.04 7.11
N LEU A 137 -1.42 -9.43 7.64
CA LEU A 137 -1.56 -7.99 7.75
C LEU A 137 -1.09 -7.59 9.15
N THR A 138 -0.20 -6.60 9.22
CA THR A 138 0.31 -6.09 10.50
C THR A 138 0.23 -4.59 10.62
N ASP A 139 0.01 -4.13 11.84
CA ASP A 139 0.02 -2.72 12.21
C ASP A 139 0.40 -2.53 13.69
N PHE A 140 0.50 -1.28 14.11
CA PHE A 140 0.78 -0.90 15.50
C PHE A 140 -0.17 -1.62 16.48
N PRO A 141 0.29 -2.04 17.67
CA PRO A 141 -0.51 -2.77 18.66
C PRO A 141 -1.58 -1.91 19.34
N ALA A 142 -2.53 -1.37 18.57
CA ALA A 142 -3.72 -0.67 19.02
C ALA A 142 -4.96 -1.49 18.61
N SER A 143 -5.86 -1.72 19.57
CA SER A 143 -6.99 -2.64 19.39
C SER A 143 -7.95 -2.19 18.29
N ASP A 144 -8.23 -0.89 18.23
CA ASP A 144 -9.09 -0.27 17.22
C ASP A 144 -8.55 -0.44 15.80
N ILE A 145 -7.25 -0.20 15.58
CA ILE A 145 -6.58 -0.42 14.30
C ILE A 145 -6.70 -1.89 13.88
N LEU A 146 -6.31 -2.81 14.76
CA LEU A 146 -6.30 -4.24 14.46
C LEU A 146 -7.71 -4.81 14.25
N GLU A 147 -8.70 -4.35 15.04
CA GLU A 147 -10.11 -4.73 14.87
C GLU A 147 -10.68 -4.20 13.54
N ASN A 148 -10.34 -2.97 13.15
CA ASN A 148 -10.77 -2.43 11.87
C ASN A 148 -10.20 -3.22 10.68
N ILE A 149 -8.90 -3.56 10.72
CA ILE A 149 -8.27 -4.41 9.70
C ILE A 149 -8.96 -5.77 9.64
N ARG A 150 -9.22 -6.42 10.79
CA ARG A 150 -9.94 -7.70 10.84
C ARG A 150 -11.32 -7.60 10.22
N GLY A 151 -12.08 -6.56 10.54
CA GLY A 151 -13.40 -6.33 9.94
C GLY A 151 -13.31 -6.16 8.42
N ASN A 152 -12.32 -5.42 7.92
CA ASN A 152 -12.12 -5.22 6.49
C ASN A 152 -11.72 -6.53 5.78
N VAL A 153 -10.87 -7.35 6.41
CA VAL A 153 -10.54 -8.69 5.90
C VAL A 153 -11.77 -9.59 5.87
N GLU A 154 -12.57 -9.62 6.94
CA GLU A 154 -13.77 -10.45 7.02
C GLU A 154 -14.80 -10.12 5.93
N ARG A 155 -15.09 -8.81 5.74
CA ARG A 155 -16.04 -8.33 4.73
C ARG A 155 -15.63 -8.68 3.31
N ASN A 156 -14.33 -8.67 3.00
CA ASN A 156 -13.85 -8.77 1.62
C ASN A 156 -13.31 -10.15 1.24
N VAL A 157 -12.71 -10.87 2.17
CA VAL A 157 -12.06 -12.16 1.91
C VAL A 157 -12.96 -13.29 2.38
N MET A 158 -13.32 -13.28 3.68
CA MET A 158 -13.99 -14.42 4.31
C MET A 158 -15.43 -14.58 3.81
N SER A 159 -16.18 -13.49 3.67
CA SER A 159 -17.56 -13.52 3.13
C SER A 159 -17.63 -14.06 1.70
N ARG A 160 -16.56 -13.89 0.92
CA ARG A 160 -16.48 -14.30 -0.48
C ARG A 160 -15.98 -15.73 -0.64
N GLN A 161 -15.02 -16.13 0.20
CA GLN A 161 -14.51 -17.50 0.24
C GLN A 161 -15.60 -18.48 0.71
N GLN A 162 -16.52 -18.07 1.60
CA GLN A 162 -17.69 -18.87 1.96
C GLN A 162 -18.60 -19.21 0.76
N ARG A 163 -18.61 -18.36 -0.29
CA ARG A 163 -19.37 -18.62 -1.54
C ARG A 163 -18.62 -19.51 -2.54
N SER A 164 -17.31 -19.71 -2.35
CA SER A 164 -16.45 -20.54 -3.19
C SER A 164 -15.96 -21.73 -2.35
N LEU A 165 -16.75 -22.81 -2.29
CA LEU A 165 -16.54 -24.03 -1.49
C LEU A 165 -15.21 -24.79 -1.71
N LEU A 166 -14.21 -24.24 -2.42
CA LEU A 166 -13.00 -24.94 -2.85
C LEU A 166 -11.67 -24.16 -2.73
N ARG A 167 -11.57 -23.01 -2.05
CA ARG A 167 -10.28 -22.31 -1.92
C ARG A 167 -9.96 -21.85 -0.49
N GLN A 168 -9.04 -22.60 0.11
CA GLN A 168 -8.22 -22.37 1.32
C GLN A 168 -8.77 -21.45 2.40
N ARG A 169 -9.14 -22.06 3.53
CA ARG A 169 -9.65 -21.39 4.74
C ARG A 169 -8.57 -20.69 5.58
N ASP A 170 -7.27 -20.93 5.34
CA ASP A 170 -6.26 -20.75 6.39
C ASP A 170 -5.11 -19.77 6.04
N GLY A 171 -5.28 -18.99 4.97
CA GLY A 171 -4.18 -18.18 4.40
C GLY A 171 -4.05 -16.76 4.93
N VAL A 172 -5.07 -16.17 5.59
CA VAL A 172 -5.07 -14.73 5.93
C VAL A 172 -5.20 -14.50 7.43
N SER A 173 -4.30 -13.73 8.03
CA SER A 173 -4.37 -13.33 9.44
C SER A 173 -4.02 -11.86 9.66
N VAL A 174 -4.41 -11.33 10.81
CA VAL A 174 -4.13 -9.95 11.25
C VAL A 174 -3.41 -10.01 12.60
N GLU A 175 -2.18 -9.52 12.64
CA GLU A 175 -1.30 -9.59 13.81
C GLU A 175 -0.82 -8.20 14.22
N ALA A 176 -0.54 -8.03 15.51
CA ALA A 176 0.08 -6.81 16.01
C ALA A 176 1.59 -6.84 15.73
N HIS A 177 2.15 -5.75 15.19
CA HIS A 177 3.59 -5.59 15.03
C HIS A 177 3.99 -4.12 15.07
N LYS A 178 4.76 -3.73 16.08
CA LYS A 178 5.42 -2.42 16.11
C LYS A 178 6.71 -2.50 15.30
N TRP A 179 6.90 -1.59 14.35
CA TRP A 179 8.14 -1.55 13.56
C TRP A 179 9.38 -1.53 14.45
N GLY A 180 10.38 -2.32 14.07
CA GLY A 180 11.64 -2.47 14.79
C GLY A 180 11.59 -3.39 16.01
N ASP A 181 10.42 -3.77 16.53
CA ASP A 181 10.32 -4.74 17.62
C ASP A 181 10.51 -6.16 17.07
N LEU A 182 11.67 -6.76 17.35
CA LEU A 182 12.01 -8.10 16.85
C LEU A 182 11.96 -9.17 17.95
N HIS A 183 11.52 -8.80 19.15
CA HIS A 183 11.68 -9.65 20.33
C HIS A 183 10.38 -10.33 20.78
N ASP A 184 9.24 -9.88 20.26
CA ASP A 184 7.97 -10.53 20.51
C ASP A 184 7.88 -11.93 19.86
N ALA A 185 6.82 -12.67 20.21
CA ALA A 185 6.60 -14.01 19.69
C ALA A 185 6.34 -14.01 18.18
N PHE A 186 5.63 -12.99 17.67
CA PHE A 186 5.29 -12.89 16.25
C PHE A 186 6.55 -12.73 15.39
N ALA A 187 7.42 -11.78 15.74
CA ALA A 187 8.68 -11.49 15.08
C ALA A 187 9.64 -12.68 15.07
N LYS A 188 9.72 -13.41 16.19
CA LYS A 188 10.54 -14.62 16.31
C LYS A 188 10.01 -15.77 15.48
N SER A 189 8.71 -16.04 15.55
CA SER A 189 8.08 -17.16 14.83
C SER A 189 7.99 -16.92 13.31
N ASN A 190 8.02 -15.67 12.86
CA ASN A 190 7.89 -15.32 11.45
C ASN A 190 9.20 -14.79 10.82
N ALA A 191 10.33 -14.91 11.52
CA ALA A 191 11.64 -14.56 10.98
C ALA A 191 11.91 -15.29 9.65
N HIS A 192 12.24 -14.51 8.61
CA HIS A 192 12.53 -14.99 7.27
C HIS A 192 11.47 -15.91 6.65
N GLN A 193 10.19 -15.72 6.98
CA GLN A 193 9.11 -16.57 6.46
C GLN A 193 8.47 -16.03 5.18
N PHE A 194 8.60 -14.75 4.86
CA PHE A 194 7.80 -14.11 3.81
C PHE A 194 8.58 -13.90 2.52
N THR A 195 8.07 -14.43 1.40
CA THR A 195 8.67 -14.20 0.08
C THR A 195 8.36 -12.80 -0.45
N ARG A 196 7.32 -12.14 0.08
CA ARG A 196 6.95 -10.76 -0.23
C ARG A 196 6.72 -10.02 1.07
N VAL A 197 7.43 -8.92 1.29
CA VAL A 197 7.08 -7.94 2.32
C VAL A 197 6.59 -6.69 1.59
N VAL A 198 5.47 -6.12 1.98
CA VAL A 198 4.93 -4.90 1.35
C VAL A 198 4.76 -3.80 2.39
N ALA A 199 5.09 -2.57 2.01
CA ALA A 199 4.94 -1.39 2.86
C ALA A 199 4.49 -0.21 1.99
N THR A 200 3.25 0.25 2.17
CA THR A 200 2.68 1.34 1.38
C THR A 200 2.38 2.54 2.26
N GLY A 201 2.97 3.69 1.91
CA GLY A 201 2.79 4.92 2.67
C GLY A 201 3.56 4.95 3.99
N CYS A 202 4.36 3.94 4.35
CA CYS A 202 4.98 3.82 5.67
C CYS A 202 6.24 4.68 5.88
N LEU A 203 6.69 5.43 4.87
CA LEU A 203 7.93 6.21 4.96
C LEU A 203 7.71 7.65 5.47
N TRP A 204 6.54 7.97 6.02
CA TRP A 204 6.17 9.32 6.45
C TRP A 204 6.86 9.82 7.70
N LEU A 205 7.39 8.93 8.54
CA LEU A 205 8.09 9.26 9.77
C LEU A 205 9.59 8.90 9.65
N PRO A 206 10.48 9.87 9.35
CA PRO A 206 11.92 9.63 9.22
C PRO A 206 12.55 8.89 10.40
N GLU A 207 12.09 9.19 11.61
CA GLU A 207 12.58 8.63 12.86
C GLU A 207 12.31 7.13 12.98
N GLN A 208 11.39 6.58 12.17
CA GLN A 208 11.08 5.15 12.11
C GLN A 208 11.66 4.44 10.89
N HIS A 209 12.42 5.11 10.02
CA HIS A 209 13.00 4.50 8.83
C HIS A 209 13.92 3.31 9.17
N GLU A 210 14.69 3.41 10.24
CA GLU A 210 15.53 2.30 10.73
C GLU A 210 14.66 1.15 11.25
N SER A 211 13.66 1.45 12.09
CA SER A 211 12.74 0.47 12.66
C SER A 211 12.02 -0.34 11.56
N ILE A 212 11.48 0.33 10.55
CA ILE A 212 10.75 -0.36 9.47
C ILE A 212 11.69 -1.15 8.56
N ALA A 213 12.86 -0.61 8.22
CA ALA A 213 13.87 -1.34 7.44
C ALA A 213 14.34 -2.62 8.15
N ARG A 214 14.53 -2.53 9.48
CA ARG A 214 14.85 -3.70 10.32
C ARG A 214 13.76 -4.75 10.30
N SER A 215 12.49 -4.35 10.40
CA SER A 215 11.36 -5.28 10.25
C SER A 215 11.31 -5.91 8.85
N MET A 216 11.51 -5.13 7.79
CA MET A 216 11.60 -5.66 6.42
C MET A 216 12.68 -6.74 6.32
N ALA A 217 13.89 -6.48 6.82
CA ALA A 217 15.00 -7.43 6.79
C ALA A 217 14.72 -8.69 7.63
N GLN A 218 14.15 -8.54 8.83
CA GLN A 218 13.81 -9.65 9.72
C GLN A 218 12.82 -10.63 9.09
N PHE A 219 11.77 -10.11 8.47
CA PHE A 219 10.66 -10.93 7.97
C PHE A 219 10.90 -11.50 6.57
N LEU A 220 11.72 -10.82 5.77
CA LEU A 220 12.01 -11.23 4.40
C LEU A 220 12.71 -12.58 4.37
N ALA A 221 12.14 -13.52 3.62
CA ALA A 221 12.70 -14.83 3.40
C ALA A 221 14.08 -14.75 2.75
N LYS A 222 14.91 -15.76 3.03
CA LYS A 222 16.22 -15.87 2.39
C LYS A 222 16.06 -16.33 0.95
N GLY A 223 16.90 -15.79 0.07
CA GLY A 223 16.97 -16.18 -1.34
C GLY A 223 16.60 -15.07 -2.31
N ARG A 224 17.04 -15.23 -3.57
CA ARG A 224 16.99 -14.19 -4.61
C ARG A 224 15.58 -13.80 -5.04
N GLU A 225 14.63 -14.73 -4.89
CA GLU A 225 13.24 -14.51 -5.25
C GLU A 225 12.47 -13.71 -4.20
N ALA A 226 12.99 -13.54 -2.99
CA ALA A 226 12.32 -12.78 -1.94
C ALA A 226 12.49 -11.27 -2.17
N GLU A 227 11.41 -10.51 -1.98
CA GLU A 227 11.44 -9.07 -2.22
C GLU A 227 10.62 -8.27 -1.21
N VAL A 228 11.06 -7.02 -1.01
CA VAL A 228 10.25 -5.99 -0.34
C VAL A 228 9.71 -5.05 -1.40
N TRP A 229 8.42 -4.77 -1.41
CA TRP A 229 7.81 -3.74 -2.25
C TRP A 229 7.44 -2.53 -1.39
N VAL A 230 8.01 -1.39 -1.74
CA VAL A 230 7.76 -0.12 -1.06
C VAL A 230 7.11 0.84 -2.03
N VAL A 231 5.96 1.39 -1.67
CA VAL A 231 5.31 2.46 -2.43
C VAL A 231 5.09 3.66 -1.53
N SER A 232 5.53 4.84 -1.96
CA SER A 232 5.43 6.06 -1.14
C SER A 232 5.07 7.28 -1.98
N GLY A 233 4.29 8.17 -1.37
CA GLY A 233 4.15 9.54 -1.87
C GLY A 233 5.36 10.40 -1.52
N PHE A 234 5.38 11.62 -2.06
CA PHE A 234 6.48 12.59 -1.90
C PHE A 234 6.23 13.64 -0.81
N PHE A 235 5.23 13.45 0.06
CA PHE A 235 4.88 14.40 1.14
C PHE A 235 6.07 14.72 2.07
N LEU A 236 7.03 13.80 2.20
CA LEU A 236 8.21 13.97 3.03
C LEU A 236 9.37 14.66 2.28
N GLY A 237 9.29 14.73 0.96
CA GLY A 237 10.38 15.17 0.08
C GLY A 237 11.31 14.01 -0.31
N ARG A 238 11.88 14.12 -1.52
CA ARG A 238 12.67 13.06 -2.15
C ARG A 238 13.99 12.78 -1.45
N GLU A 239 14.62 13.79 -0.86
CA GLU A 239 15.87 13.62 -0.09
C GLU A 239 15.71 12.64 1.07
N LYS A 240 14.59 12.73 1.80
CA LYS A 240 14.32 11.85 2.93
C LYS A 240 13.97 10.43 2.49
N LEU A 241 13.30 10.27 1.33
CA LEU A 241 13.10 8.95 0.71
C LEU A 241 14.43 8.36 0.21
N ALA A 242 15.32 9.19 -0.34
CA ALA A 242 16.66 8.74 -0.73
C ALA A 242 17.48 8.25 0.48
N ARG A 243 17.36 8.96 1.61
CA ARG A 243 18.00 8.55 2.88
C ARG A 243 17.47 7.20 3.38
N PHE A 244 16.19 6.90 3.20
CA PHE A 244 15.64 5.59 3.56
C PHE A 244 16.39 4.44 2.86
N PHE A 245 16.77 4.59 1.59
CA PHE A 245 17.51 3.53 0.88
C PHE A 245 18.92 3.30 1.44
N ALA A 246 19.58 4.35 1.93
CA ALA A 246 20.85 4.20 2.64
C ALA A 246 20.68 3.46 3.98
N ILE A 247 19.57 3.74 4.69
CA ILE A 247 19.21 3.04 5.94
C ILE A 247 18.87 1.57 5.66
N ALA A 248 18.06 1.29 4.64
CA ALA A 248 17.72 -0.07 4.23
C ALA A 248 18.99 -0.89 3.90
N ARG A 249 19.97 -0.28 3.23
CA ARG A 249 21.26 -0.91 2.96
C ARG A 249 22.06 -1.22 4.22
N ALA A 250 22.05 -0.32 5.20
CA ALA A 250 22.68 -0.56 6.50
C ALA A 250 22.01 -1.72 7.27
N GLU A 251 20.71 -1.91 7.11
CA GLU A 251 19.93 -3.04 7.67
C GLU A 251 19.97 -4.30 6.80
N GLY A 252 20.81 -4.34 5.74
CA GLY A 252 21.03 -5.54 4.94
C GLY A 252 20.06 -5.73 3.76
N LEU A 253 19.44 -4.66 3.26
CA LEU A 253 18.59 -4.68 2.07
C LEU A 253 19.19 -3.83 0.94
N ASP A 254 19.35 -4.38 -0.26
CA ASP A 254 19.75 -3.60 -1.43
C ASP A 254 18.56 -3.24 -2.32
N VAL A 255 18.65 -2.08 -2.98
CA VAL A 255 17.65 -1.63 -3.97
C VAL A 255 17.88 -2.39 -5.27
N ARG A 256 16.90 -3.17 -5.69
CA ARG A 256 16.91 -3.91 -6.97
C ARG A 256 16.33 -3.08 -8.10
N GLU A 257 15.26 -2.36 -7.81
CA GLU A 257 14.55 -1.51 -8.75
C GLU A 257 13.96 -0.31 -8.01
N VAL A 258 14.01 0.88 -8.63
CA VAL A 258 13.37 2.09 -8.12
C VAL A 258 12.98 3.00 -9.28
N PHE A 259 11.72 3.43 -9.29
CA PHE A 259 11.17 4.33 -10.30
C PHE A 259 9.99 5.10 -9.72
N GLU A 260 9.49 6.08 -10.48
CA GLU A 260 8.22 6.74 -10.17
C GLU A 260 7.14 6.27 -11.16
N GLN A 261 5.93 6.02 -10.66
CA GLN A 261 4.79 5.66 -11.48
C GLN A 261 3.56 6.46 -11.08
N ASN A 262 2.80 6.92 -12.09
CA ASN A 262 1.56 7.64 -11.89
C ASN A 262 0.32 6.72 -11.94
N ALA A 263 -0.85 7.31 -11.72
CA ALA A 263 -2.13 6.63 -11.67
C ALA A 263 -2.55 5.95 -12.98
N VAL A 264 -2.07 6.43 -14.13
CA VAL A 264 -2.42 5.91 -15.47
C VAL A 264 -1.40 4.88 -15.99
N GLY A 265 -0.31 4.66 -15.24
CA GLY A 265 0.70 3.64 -15.54
C GLY A 265 1.96 4.17 -16.22
N ASP A 266 2.10 5.48 -16.43
CA ASP A 266 3.35 6.04 -16.95
C ASP A 266 4.45 5.87 -15.90
N ARG A 267 5.65 5.51 -16.38
CA ARG A 267 6.84 5.34 -15.56
C ARG A 267 7.91 6.35 -15.93
N ARG A 268 8.63 6.81 -14.93
CA ARG A 268 9.83 7.64 -15.12
C ARG A 268 10.92 7.25 -14.12
N GLU A 269 12.15 7.60 -14.46
CA GLU A 269 13.31 7.36 -13.61
C GLU A 269 13.15 8.04 -12.25
N TRP A 270 13.60 7.35 -11.18
CA TRP A 270 13.71 7.95 -9.86
C TRP A 270 14.87 8.95 -9.82
N MET A 271 14.60 10.19 -9.41
CA MET A 271 15.62 11.23 -9.26
C MET A 271 15.47 11.87 -7.89
N VAL A 272 16.55 11.94 -7.11
CA VAL A 272 16.53 12.57 -5.77
C VAL A 272 16.20 14.05 -5.85
N ASP A 273 16.71 14.72 -6.88
CA ASP A 273 16.41 16.11 -7.20
C ASP A 273 15.93 16.20 -8.65
N ARG A 274 14.73 16.75 -8.85
CA ARG A 274 14.12 16.99 -10.16
C ARG A 274 14.16 18.47 -10.56
N GLY A 275 14.89 19.29 -9.80
CA GLY A 275 14.91 20.75 -9.93
C GLY A 275 13.59 21.38 -9.50
N LEU A 276 13.21 22.46 -10.18
CA LEU A 276 11.92 23.14 -10.00
C LEU A 276 10.80 22.33 -10.65
N GLU A 277 10.48 21.19 -10.05
CA GLU A 277 9.29 20.43 -10.41
C GLU A 277 8.08 21.10 -9.74
N ASP A 278 6.99 21.30 -10.48
CA ASP A 278 5.77 21.78 -9.86
C ASP A 278 5.25 20.68 -8.93
N VAL A 279 5.32 20.94 -7.62
CA VAL A 279 4.78 20.05 -6.58
C VAL A 279 3.32 19.76 -6.87
N LYS A 280 2.60 20.76 -7.42
CA LYS A 280 1.22 20.62 -7.85
C LYS A 280 1.11 19.63 -9.01
N GLU A 281 1.98 19.70 -10.02
CA GLU A 281 2.00 18.73 -11.13
C GLU A 281 2.33 17.31 -10.65
N THR A 282 3.29 17.15 -9.74
CA THR A 282 3.65 15.85 -9.18
C THR A 282 2.47 15.21 -8.43
N VAL A 283 1.76 16.02 -7.65
CA VAL A 283 0.60 15.59 -6.86
C VAL A 283 -0.65 15.40 -7.73
N GLU A 284 -0.92 16.30 -8.67
CA GLU A 284 -2.07 16.24 -9.58
C GLU A 284 -1.95 15.09 -10.57
N GLN A 285 -0.75 14.75 -11.01
CA GLN A 285 -0.51 13.57 -11.85
C GLN A 285 -0.45 12.29 -11.00
N GLY A 286 -0.39 12.39 -9.67
CA GLY A 286 -0.40 11.24 -8.77
C GLY A 286 0.87 10.38 -8.87
N TRP A 287 2.03 11.01 -9.06
CA TRP A 287 3.30 10.28 -9.09
C TRP A 287 3.65 9.73 -7.71
N LEU A 288 4.03 8.46 -7.68
CA LEU A 288 4.46 7.75 -6.48
C LEU A 288 5.79 7.05 -6.72
N LEU A 289 6.63 7.02 -5.70
CA LEU A 289 7.83 6.18 -5.66
C LEU A 289 7.40 4.71 -5.59
N VAL A 290 7.99 3.88 -6.43
CA VAL A 290 7.89 2.41 -6.36
C VAL A 290 9.32 1.87 -6.26
N ALA A 291 9.58 1.08 -5.22
CA ALA A 291 10.88 0.44 -5.01
C ALA A 291 10.72 -1.05 -4.70
N VAL A 292 11.64 -1.84 -5.26
CA VAL A 292 11.79 -3.27 -5.00
C VAL A 292 13.14 -3.48 -4.33
N LEU A 293 13.12 -3.98 -3.09
CA LEU A 293 14.34 -4.31 -2.35
C LEU A 293 14.58 -5.83 -2.33
N CYS A 294 15.81 -6.23 -2.11
CA CYS A 294 16.23 -7.61 -1.91
C CYS A 294 17.11 -7.73 -0.67
N GLN A 295 17.30 -8.95 -0.16
CA GLN A 295 18.40 -9.17 0.78
C GLN A 295 19.72 -8.79 0.09
N ARG A 296 20.59 -8.09 0.84
CA ARG A 296 21.96 -7.85 0.43
C ARG A 296 22.70 -9.18 0.42
N ASP A 297 23.34 -9.50 -0.70
CA ASP A 297 24.23 -10.65 -0.76
C ASP A 297 25.35 -10.44 0.28
N GLY A 298 25.50 -11.39 1.20
CA GLY A 298 26.61 -11.36 2.13
C GLY A 298 27.91 -11.45 1.34
N GLU A 299 28.87 -10.56 1.61
CA GLU A 299 30.27 -10.89 1.30
C GLU A 299 30.53 -12.22 1.99
N SER A 300 30.81 -13.24 1.18
CA SER A 300 31.19 -14.55 1.70
C SER A 300 32.55 -14.37 2.39
N SER A 301 32.53 -14.08 3.69
CA SER A 301 33.71 -14.10 4.55
C SER A 301 34.26 -15.51 4.69
#